data_AF-A0A3M9MX97-F1
#
_entry.id   AF-A0A3M9MX97-F1
#
_cell.length_a   1.000
_cell.length_b   1.000
_cell.length_c   1.000
_cell.angle_alpha   90.00
_cell.angle_beta   90.00
_cell.angle_gamma   90.00
#
_symmetry.space_group_name_H-M   'P 1'
#
loop_
_entity.id
_entity.type
_entity.pdbx_description
1 polymer ?
#
loop_
_entity_poly.entity_id
_entity_poly.type
_entity_poly.pdbx_seq_one_letter_code
_entity_poly.pdbx_strand_id
1 'polypeptide(L)'
;MGLKKGMTNNPNGRKPGVPNKVTTGMRERVNAFLDENFDIVQEDFKKLEPKDKLLFYTKLLSFGLPTLKAVEHTGEVQSRLDGLTETQLNELITKLLNELEQ
;
A
#
# COMPACT_ATOMS: atom_id res chain seq x y z
N MET A 1 20.78 43.82 -1.78
CA MET A 1 19.36 43.82 -1.36
C MET A 1 18.90 42.37 -1.34
N GLY A 2 18.62 41.83 -0.15
CA GLY A 2 18.18 40.43 0.00
C GLY A 2 16.66 40.29 -0.06
N LEU A 3 16.18 39.06 -0.18
CA LEU A 3 14.75 38.74 -0.09
C LEU A 3 14.20 39.18 1.29
N LYS A 4 13.02 39.80 1.30
CA LYS A 4 12.35 40.22 2.55
C LYS A 4 11.91 38.98 3.35
N LYS A 5 11.89 39.09 4.68
CA LYS A 5 11.39 38.03 5.58
C LYS A 5 9.98 37.60 5.13
N GLY A 6 9.82 36.32 4.79
CA GLY A 6 8.56 35.76 4.26
C GLY A 6 8.49 35.62 2.73
N MET A 7 9.48 36.11 1.97
CA MET A 7 9.58 35.83 0.53
C MET A 7 10.52 34.66 0.26
N THR A 8 9.98 33.63 -0.37
CA THR A 8 10.75 32.53 -0.98
C THR A 8 11.13 32.90 -2.41
N ASN A 9 12.30 32.45 -2.87
CA ASN A 9 12.72 32.58 -4.27
C ASN A 9 12.01 31.58 -5.20
N ASN A 10 11.11 30.75 -4.66
CA ASN A 10 10.29 29.81 -5.40
C ASN A 10 8.79 30.05 -5.13
N PRO A 11 8.16 31.01 -5.82
CA PRO A 11 6.76 31.37 -5.62
C PRO A 11 5.78 30.24 -5.97
N ASN A 12 6.19 29.29 -6.83
CA ASN A 12 5.36 28.16 -7.24
C ASN A 12 5.52 26.91 -6.35
N GLY A 13 6.33 27.00 -5.29
CA GLY A 13 6.58 25.89 -4.37
C GLY A 13 7.22 24.66 -5.03
N ARG A 14 7.29 23.55 -4.30
CA ARG A 14 7.71 22.27 -4.87
C ARG A 14 6.59 21.76 -5.79
N LYS A 15 6.92 21.43 -7.04
CA LYS A 15 5.94 20.84 -7.98
C LYS A 15 5.24 19.63 -7.34
N PRO A 16 3.90 19.53 -7.41
CA PRO A 16 3.17 18.37 -6.90
C PRO A 16 3.60 17.10 -7.64
N GLY A 17 3.71 15.99 -6.92
CA GLY A 17 4.15 14.71 -7.47
C GLY A 17 5.67 14.46 -7.50
N VAL A 18 6.51 15.44 -7.14
CA VAL A 18 7.95 15.21 -7.05
C VAL A 18 8.27 14.37 -5.80
N PRO A 19 8.80 13.13 -5.96
CA PRO A 19 9.11 12.27 -4.84
C PRO A 19 10.19 12.90 -3.94
N ASN A 20 10.12 12.62 -2.64
CA ASN A 20 11.13 13.12 -1.71
C ASN A 20 12.50 12.48 -2.03
N LYS A 21 13.50 13.31 -2.35
CA LYS A 21 14.84 12.86 -2.75
C LYS A 21 15.48 11.94 -1.70
N VAL A 22 15.28 12.22 -0.41
CA VAL A 22 15.79 11.39 0.70
C VAL A 22 15.15 10.00 0.69
N THR A 23 13.84 9.90 0.44
CA THR A 23 13.14 8.60 0.37
C THR A 23 13.54 7.80 -0.86
N THR A 24 13.90 8.47 -1.95
CA THR A 24 14.32 7.81 -3.20
C THR A 24 15.67 7.14 -3.01
N GLY A 25 16.66 7.87 -2.47
CA GLY A 25 17.98 7.30 -2.21
C GLY A 25 17.99 6.17 -1.18
N MET A 26 17.09 6.20 -0.19
CA MET A 26 16.94 5.08 0.75
C MET A 26 16.39 3.82 0.07
N ARG A 27 15.36 3.96 -0.79
CA ARG A 27 14.82 2.80 -1.54
C ARG A 27 15.86 2.19 -2.47
N GLU A 28 16.62 3.02 -3.18
CA GLU A 28 17.69 2.57 -4.06
C GLU A 28 18.75 1.78 -3.29
N ARG A 29 19.16 2.26 -2.11
CA ARG A 29 20.12 1.55 -1.25
C ARG A 29 19.58 0.21 -0.74
N VAL A 30 18.32 0.17 -0.34
CA VAL A 30 17.69 -1.08 0.11
C VAL A 30 17.62 -2.09 -1.04
N ASN A 31 17.21 -1.66 -2.23
CA ASN A 31 17.16 -2.53 -3.40
C ASN A 31 18.55 -3.04 -3.77
N ALA A 32 19.56 -2.16 -3.83
CA ALA A 32 20.94 -2.55 -4.13
C ALA A 32 21.46 -3.59 -3.12
N PHE A 33 21.22 -3.38 -1.82
CA PHE A 33 21.59 -4.35 -0.79
C PHE A 33 20.89 -5.70 -0.98
N LEU A 34 19.58 -5.70 -1.29
CA LEU A 34 18.83 -6.94 -1.51
C LEU A 34 19.33 -7.69 -2.75
N ASP A 35 19.60 -6.98 -3.84
CA ASP A 35 20.11 -7.55 -5.10
C ASP A 35 21.52 -8.14 -4.91
N GLU A 36 22.42 -7.43 -4.24
CA GLU A 36 23.80 -7.88 -3.96
C GLU A 36 23.84 -9.14 -3.09
N ASN A 37 22.89 -9.32 -2.16
CA ASN A 37 22.87 -10.45 -1.24
C ASN A 37 21.99 -11.61 -1.74
N PHE A 38 21.34 -11.47 -2.90
CA PHE A 38 20.36 -12.45 -3.37
C PHE A 38 20.97 -13.85 -3.59
N ASP A 39 22.18 -13.92 -4.15
CA ASP A 39 22.87 -15.19 -4.38
C ASP A 39 23.18 -15.92 -3.07
N ILE A 40 23.63 -15.18 -2.04
CA ILE A 40 23.91 -15.71 -0.70
C ILE A 40 22.61 -16.27 -0.08
N VAL A 41 21.51 -15.53 -0.20
CA VAL A 41 20.19 -15.97 0.29
C VAL A 41 19.75 -17.28 -0.39
N GLN A 42 20.02 -17.45 -1.69
CA GLN A 42 19.72 -18.71 -2.37
C GLN A 42 20.56 -19.88 -1.87
N GLU A 43 21.84 -19.65 -1.58
CA GLU A 43 22.70 -20.69 -1.00
C GLU A 43 22.24 -21.08 0.40
N ASP A 44 21.91 -20.11 1.24
CA ASP A 44 21.45 -20.35 2.61
C ASP A 44 20.06 -21.00 2.63
N PHE A 45 19.20 -20.70 1.65
CA PHE A 45 17.95 -21.42 1.44
C PHE A 45 18.16 -22.92 1.25
N LYS A 46 19.24 -23.35 0.60
CA LYS A 46 19.53 -24.78 0.43
C LYS A 46 19.92 -25.44 1.75
N LYS A 47 20.60 -24.70 2.63
CA LYS A 47 21.11 -25.14 3.95
C LYS A 47 20.06 -25.13 5.06
N LEU A 48 18.97 -24.40 4.88
CA LEU A 48 17.87 -24.30 5.85
C LEU A 48 17.20 -25.64 6.17
N GLU A 49 16.70 -25.76 7.40
CA GLU A 49 15.91 -26.92 7.82
C GLU A 49 14.64 -27.07 6.97
N PRO A 50 14.13 -28.30 6.80
CA PRO A 50 12.96 -28.54 5.95
C PRO A 50 11.74 -27.69 6.30
N LYS A 51 11.48 -27.44 7.59
CA LYS A 51 10.36 -26.62 8.04
C LYS A 51 10.52 -25.15 7.65
N ASP A 52 11.70 -24.58 7.88
CA ASP A 52 11.98 -23.18 7.57
C ASP A 52 12.04 -22.94 6.06
N LYS A 53 12.51 -23.92 5.30
CA LYS A 53 12.49 -23.91 3.83
C LYS A 53 11.07 -23.79 3.29
N LEU A 54 10.12 -24.55 3.86
CA LEU A 54 8.71 -24.45 3.49
C LEU A 54 8.11 -23.09 3.86
N LEU A 55 8.42 -22.56 5.05
CA LEU A 55 7.95 -21.25 5.49
C LEU A 55 8.50 -20.09 4.64
N PHE A 56 9.78 -20.15 4.26
CA PHE A 56 10.37 -19.17 3.37
C PHE A 56 9.71 -19.22 1.98
N TYR A 57 9.47 -20.43 1.47
CA TYR A 57 8.83 -20.63 0.18
C TYR A 57 7.39 -20.11 0.15
N THR A 58 6.59 -20.37 1.19
CA THR A 58 5.22 -19.84 1.28
C THR A 58 5.18 -18.32 1.36
N LYS A 59 6.14 -17.70 2.06
CA LYS A 59 6.29 -16.24 2.08
C LYS A 59 6.68 -15.66 0.72
N LEU A 60 7.49 -16.35 -0.08
CA LEU A 60 7.79 -15.89 -1.45
C LEU A 60 6.59 -16.02 -2.38
N LEU A 61 5.81 -17.10 -2.25
CA LEU A 61 4.62 -17.34 -3.06
C LEU A 61 3.57 -16.23 -2.91
N SER A 62 3.44 -15.60 -1.74
CA SER A 62 2.49 -14.49 -1.54
C SER A 62 2.82 -13.22 -2.33
N PHE A 63 4.06 -13.08 -2.81
CA PHE A 63 4.49 -11.97 -3.66
C PHE A 63 4.42 -12.33 -5.16
N GLY A 64 4.56 -13.60 -5.52
CA GLY A 64 4.53 -14.06 -6.91
C GLY A 64 3.13 -14.43 -7.42
N LEU A 65 2.23 -14.82 -6.53
CA LEU A 65 0.85 -15.17 -6.85
C LEU A 65 -0.11 -14.13 -6.27
N PRO A 66 -1.17 -13.76 -7.01
CA PRO A 66 -2.24 -12.96 -6.43
C PRO A 66 -2.87 -13.76 -5.28
N THR A 67 -2.68 -13.28 -4.06
CA THR A 67 -3.42 -13.80 -2.92
C THR A 67 -4.84 -13.29 -3.00
N LEU A 68 -5.81 -14.14 -2.66
CA LEU A 68 -7.16 -13.68 -2.37
C LEU A 68 -7.06 -12.80 -1.13
N LYS A 69 -6.82 -11.50 -1.34
CA LYS A 69 -6.98 -10.51 -0.30
C LYS A 69 -8.43 -10.66 0.16
N ALA A 70 -8.63 -10.84 1.47
CA ALA A 70 -9.95 -10.62 2.04
C ALA A 70 -10.43 -9.28 1.47
N VAL A 71 -11.64 -9.25 0.92
CA VAL A 71 -12.23 -8.01 0.42
C VAL A 71 -12.42 -7.14 1.65
N GLU A 72 -11.41 -6.35 1.97
CA GLU A 72 -11.54 -5.19 2.83
C GLU A 72 -12.44 -4.26 2.03
N HIS A 73 -13.75 -4.30 2.31
CA HIS A 73 -14.70 -3.34 1.77
C HIS A 73 -14.24 -1.97 2.26
N THR A 74 -13.47 -1.36 1.38
CA THR A 74 -12.80 -0.05 1.40
C THR A 74 -13.47 0.93 2.35
N GLY A 75 -12.68 1.52 3.25
CA GLY A 75 -13.13 2.52 4.24
C GLY A 75 -13.87 3.73 3.67
N GLU A 76 -13.94 3.89 2.35
CA GLU A 76 -14.82 4.84 1.66
C GLU A 76 -16.31 4.51 1.89
N VAL A 77 -16.70 3.24 1.88
CA VAL A 77 -18.09 2.82 2.15
C VAL A 77 -18.41 3.09 3.61
N GLN A 78 -17.54 2.69 4.53
CA GLN A 78 -17.70 2.94 5.97
C GLN A 78 -17.92 4.44 6.25
N SER A 79 -17.05 5.31 5.71
CA SER A 79 -17.16 6.77 5.90
C SER A 79 -18.44 7.38 5.36
N ARG A 80 -19.02 6.79 4.31
CA ARG A 80 -20.29 7.24 3.71
C ARG A 80 -21.51 6.70 4.46
N LEU A 81 -21.39 5.53 5.09
CA LEU A 81 -22.45 4.94 5.91
C LEU A 81 -22.56 5.63 7.28
N ASP A 82 -21.43 6.02 7.87
CA ASP A 82 -21.40 6.65 9.21
C ASP A 82 -22.11 8.01 9.28
N GLY A 83 -22.34 8.68 8.13
CA GLY A 83 -23.02 9.97 8.04
C GLY A 83 -24.52 9.93 7.75
N LEU A 84 -25.11 8.75 7.61
CA LEU A 84 -26.52 8.59 7.24
C LEU A 84 -27.43 8.49 8.47
N THR A 85 -28.64 9.05 8.37
CA THR A 85 -29.67 8.83 9.40
C THR A 85 -30.29 7.44 9.26
N GLU A 86 -30.85 6.91 10.35
CA GLU A 86 -31.50 5.58 10.37
C GLU A 86 -32.57 5.42 9.28
N THR A 87 -33.30 6.50 8.99
CA THR A 87 -34.31 6.54 7.92
C THR A 87 -33.71 6.36 6.53
N GLN A 88 -32.59 7.03 6.24
CA GLN A 88 -31.88 6.93 4.97
C GLN A 88 -31.23 5.56 4.79
N LEU A 89 -30.75 4.97 5.89
CA LEU A 89 -30.21 3.62 5.88
C LEU A 89 -31.30 2.59 5.51
N ASN A 90 -32.48 2.71 6.11
CA ASN A 90 -33.62 1.84 5.80
C ASN A 90 -34.09 1.97 4.34
N GLU A 91 -34.12 3.18 3.78
CA GLU A 91 -34.43 3.38 2.35
C GLU A 91 -33.40 2.73 1.42
N LEU A 92 -32.11 2.76 1.78
CA LEU A 92 -31.07 2.10 0.99
C LEU A 92 -31.21 0.57 1.05
N ILE A 93 -31.46 0.02 2.24
CA ILE A 93 -31.65 -1.42 2.42
C ILE A 93 -32.84 -1.93 1.61
N THR A 94 -33.97 -1.21 1.64
CA THR A 94 -35.16 -1.60 0.89
C THR A 94 -34.94 -1.54 -0.63
N LYS A 95 -34.21 -0.55 -1.13
CA LYS A 95 -33.82 -0.48 -2.55
C LYS A 95 -32.93 -1.64 -2.97
N LEU A 96 -31.93 -1.99 -2.16
CA LEU A 96 -31.02 -3.10 -2.44
C LEU A 96 -31.73 -4.46 -2.44
N LEU A 97 -32.64 -4.70 -1.49
CA LEU A 97 -33.43 -5.93 -1.44
C LEU A 97 -34.30 -6.08 -2.70
N ASN A 98 -34.94 -5.00 -3.14
CA ASN A 98 -35.75 -5.02 -4.36
C ASN A 98 -34.93 -5.22 -5.65
N GLU A 99 -33.66 -4.82 -5.68
CA GLU A 99 -32.77 -5.06 -6.83
C GLU A 99 -32.25 -6.50 -6.89
N LEU A 100 -32.09 -7.18 -5.74
CA LEU A 100 -31.65 -8.58 -5.68
C LEU A 100 -32.78 -9.59 -5.96
N GLU A 101 -34.04 -9.15 -5.84
CA GLU A 101 -35.23 -9.94 -6.14
C GLU A 101 -35.65 -9.88 -7.63
N GLN A 102 -34.99 -9.06 -8.45
CA GLN A 102 -35.14 -9.01 -9.92
C GLN A 102 -34.08 -9.86 -10.63
#